data_AF-A0A1G6LCW5-F1
#
_entry.id   AF-A0A1G6LCW5-F1
#
_cell.length_a   1.000
_cell.length_b   1.000
_cell.length_c   1.000
_cell.angle_alpha   90.00
_cell.angle_beta   90.00
_cell.angle_gamma   90.00
#
_symmetry.space_group_name_H-M   'P 1'
#
loop_
_entity.id
_entity.type
_entity.pdbx_description
1 polymer ?
#
loop_
_entity_poly.entity_id
_entity_poly.type
_entity_poly.pdbx_seq_one_letter_code
_entity_poly.pdbx_strand_id
1 'polypeptide(L)'
;MAQCIVAAEVTGPVLDFHEGLSFRAGADPETGRVIDAHHPQHDTALVDGATDAGLGAEDFACAWVQFYPGPQKVELVAIGSPHALAAECRMLADLIDGRRIAEGTAAIVTFGRGVRDRLTGEGPLARLQASGGQVGANLCWCSLTEPVLPLATCTVMTNSGKHAH
;
A
#
# COMPACT_ATOMS: atom_id res chain seq x y z
N MET A 1 7.00 -20.69 5.49
CA MET A 1 7.87 -21.10 4.36
C MET A 1 7.91 -19.94 3.38
N ALA A 2 9.08 -19.55 2.87
CA ALA A 2 9.16 -18.55 1.82
C ALA A 2 8.49 -19.09 0.54
N GLN A 3 7.62 -18.30 -0.09
CA GLN A 3 6.94 -18.67 -1.33
C GLN A 3 7.54 -17.88 -2.49
N CYS A 4 7.75 -18.58 -3.61
CA CYS A 4 8.39 -18.04 -4.80
C CYS A 4 7.32 -17.60 -5.80
N ILE A 5 7.33 -16.33 -6.19
CA ILE A 5 6.40 -15.78 -7.20
C ILE A 5 6.89 -16.11 -8.61
N VAL A 6 8.21 -15.98 -8.86
CA VAL A 6 8.86 -16.33 -10.13
C VAL A 6 9.95 -17.34 -9.88
N ALA A 7 9.72 -18.59 -10.29
CA ALA A 7 10.73 -19.62 -10.22
C ALA A 7 11.77 -19.40 -11.32
N ALA A 8 13.02 -19.20 -10.93
CA ALA A 8 14.15 -19.09 -11.85
C ALA A 8 15.39 -19.71 -11.23
N GLU A 9 16.22 -20.35 -12.06
CA GLU A 9 17.59 -20.69 -11.71
C GLU A 9 18.50 -19.55 -12.19
N VAL A 10 19.24 -18.93 -11.27
CA VAL A 10 20.14 -17.83 -11.58
C VAL A 10 21.56 -18.19 -11.16
N THR A 11 22.54 -17.74 -11.93
CA THR A 11 23.96 -17.86 -11.59
C THR A 11 24.63 -16.55 -11.95
N GLY A 12 25.48 -16.04 -11.06
CA GLY A 12 26.16 -14.77 -11.26
C GLY A 12 27.17 -14.47 -10.16
N PRO A 13 27.99 -13.43 -10.33
CA PRO A 13 28.89 -12.96 -9.28
C PRO A 13 28.10 -12.46 -8.07
N VAL A 14 28.60 -12.73 -6.87
CA VAL A 14 28.06 -12.15 -5.64
C VAL A 14 28.63 -10.75 -5.48
N LEU A 15 27.77 -9.75 -5.40
CA LEU A 15 28.14 -8.39 -5.03
C LEU A 15 27.97 -8.23 -3.52
N ASP A 16 29.08 -7.98 -2.82
CA ASP A 16 29.07 -7.70 -1.38
C ASP A 16 28.91 -6.20 -1.14
N PHE A 17 28.04 -5.85 -0.19
CA PHE A 17 27.68 -4.48 0.18
C PHE A 17 27.86 -4.34 1.68
N HIS A 18 28.88 -3.59 2.10
CA HIS A 18 29.09 -3.28 3.53
C HIS A 18 28.16 -2.16 4.02
N GLU A 19 27.63 -1.37 3.10
CA GLU A 19 26.61 -0.35 3.37
C GLU A 19 25.28 -0.79 2.73
N GLY A 20 24.16 -0.50 3.41
CA GLY A 20 22.85 -0.93 2.93
C GLY A 20 22.42 -0.16 1.70
N LEU A 21 21.93 -0.86 0.67
CA LEU A 21 21.35 -0.24 -0.52
C LEU A 21 19.83 -0.11 -0.40
N SER A 22 19.28 1.07 -0.69
CA SER A 22 17.83 1.30 -0.70
C SER A 22 17.15 0.60 -1.88
N PHE A 23 16.23 -0.32 -1.62
CA PHE A 23 15.42 -0.95 -2.67
C PHE A 23 14.44 0.00 -3.38
N ARG A 24 14.18 1.20 -2.81
CA ARG A 24 13.22 2.15 -3.42
C ARG A 24 13.86 3.15 -4.37
N ALA A 25 15.13 3.48 -4.15
CA ALA A 25 15.80 4.57 -4.86
C ALA A 25 17.31 4.42 -4.91
N GLY A 26 17.87 3.32 -4.42
CA GLY A 26 19.31 3.07 -4.44
C GLY A 26 19.79 2.53 -5.78
N ALA A 27 18.91 1.92 -6.57
CA ALA A 27 19.22 1.41 -7.89
C ALA A 27 18.27 1.98 -8.95
N ASP A 28 18.81 2.23 -10.15
CA ASP A 28 18.05 2.57 -11.32
C ASP A 28 17.29 1.33 -11.82
N PRO A 29 15.95 1.40 -11.98
CA PRO A 29 15.15 0.23 -12.33
C PRO A 29 15.31 -0.21 -13.80
N GLU A 30 15.81 0.64 -14.68
CA GLU A 30 15.97 0.33 -16.10
C GLU A 30 17.36 -0.27 -16.39
N THR A 31 18.39 0.26 -15.73
CA THR A 31 19.79 -0.11 -15.97
C THR A 31 20.37 -1.01 -14.88
N GLY A 32 19.69 -1.13 -13.74
CA GLY A 32 20.15 -1.86 -12.57
C GLY A 32 21.44 -1.32 -11.97
N ARG A 33 21.78 -0.04 -12.18
CA ARG A 33 22.96 0.60 -11.58
C ARG A 33 22.65 1.18 -10.21
N VAL A 34 23.62 1.15 -9.30
CA VAL A 34 23.56 1.89 -8.04
C VAL A 34 23.61 3.39 -8.34
N ILE A 35 22.54 4.11 -8.01
CA ILE A 35 22.38 5.56 -8.26
C ILE A 35 22.39 6.40 -6.99
N ASP A 36 22.53 5.77 -5.82
CA ASP A 36 22.74 6.51 -4.59
C ASP A 36 24.15 7.13 -4.60
N ALA A 37 24.21 8.44 -4.86
CA ALA A 37 25.45 9.20 -4.99
C ALA A 37 26.33 9.19 -3.73
N HIS A 38 25.79 8.80 -2.58
CA HIS A 38 26.53 8.68 -1.34
C HIS A 38 26.99 7.25 -1.04
N HIS A 39 26.51 6.27 -1.80
CA HIS A 39 26.87 4.89 -1.59
C HIS A 39 28.29 4.61 -2.11
N PRO A 40 29.17 3.92 -1.35
CA PRO A 40 30.56 3.64 -1.75
C PRO A 40 30.72 2.92 -3.09
N GLN A 41 29.68 2.19 -3.49
CA GLN A 41 29.59 1.44 -4.75
C GLN A 41 28.71 2.13 -5.80
N HIS A 42 28.56 3.45 -5.77
CA HIS A 42 27.88 4.22 -6.82
C HIS A 42 28.35 3.82 -8.24
N ASP A 43 27.43 3.84 -9.21
CA ASP A 43 27.59 3.38 -10.59
C ASP A 43 27.86 1.88 -10.79
N THR A 44 27.97 1.08 -9.72
CA THR A 44 28.12 -0.37 -9.84
C THR A 44 26.87 -0.99 -10.46
N ALA A 45 27.04 -1.85 -11.47
CA ALA A 45 25.93 -2.55 -12.10
C ALA A 45 25.52 -3.77 -11.26
N LEU A 46 24.25 -3.86 -10.88
CA LEU A 46 23.67 -5.00 -10.16
C LEU A 46 23.25 -6.15 -11.09
N VAL A 47 23.05 -5.85 -12.38
CA VAL A 47 22.36 -6.72 -13.34
C VAL A 47 23.22 -7.14 -14.53
N ASP A 48 24.55 -7.16 -14.40
CA ASP A 48 25.42 -7.55 -15.52
C ASP A 48 25.13 -9.00 -15.97
N GLY A 49 24.45 -9.15 -17.11
CA GLY A 49 23.99 -10.44 -17.66
C GLY A 49 22.73 -11.03 -17.03
N ALA A 50 21.95 -10.27 -16.25
CA ALA A 50 20.68 -10.77 -15.69
C ALA A 50 19.63 -10.99 -16.78
N THR A 51 18.78 -12.00 -16.60
CA THR A 51 17.64 -12.24 -17.48
C THR A 51 16.42 -11.47 -16.98
N ASP A 52 15.77 -10.73 -17.87
CA ASP A 52 14.50 -10.06 -17.56
C ASP A 52 13.38 -11.09 -17.41
N ALA A 53 12.58 -10.93 -16.35
CA ALA A 53 11.35 -11.69 -16.13
C ALA A 53 10.16 -10.73 -16.10
N GLY A 54 9.22 -10.91 -17.02
CA GLY A 54 7.98 -10.13 -17.04
C GLY A 54 6.98 -10.67 -16.02
N LEU A 55 6.40 -9.78 -15.22
CA LEU A 55 5.28 -10.09 -14.33
C LEU A 55 3.97 -9.62 -14.97
N GLY A 56 3.03 -10.54 -15.14
CA GLY A 56 1.68 -10.28 -15.64
C GLY A 56 0.64 -10.17 -14.54
N ALA A 57 -0.58 -9.81 -14.93
CA ALA A 57 -1.71 -9.72 -14.01
C ALA A 57 -2.01 -11.05 -13.28
N GLU A 58 -1.75 -12.19 -13.93
CA GLU A 58 -1.94 -13.53 -13.35
C GLU A 58 -0.93 -13.81 -12.23
N ASP A 59 0.33 -13.37 -12.37
CA ASP A 59 1.35 -13.52 -11.33
C ASP A 59 0.97 -12.71 -10.09
N PHE A 60 0.49 -11.48 -10.29
CA PHE A 60 -0.02 -10.65 -9.20
C PHE A 60 -1.27 -11.24 -8.55
N ALA A 61 -2.18 -11.83 -9.33
CA ALA A 61 -3.36 -12.50 -8.79
C ALA A 61 -2.98 -13.75 -7.98
N CYS A 62 -2.02 -14.54 -8.45
CA CYS A 62 -1.49 -15.70 -7.73
C CYS A 62 -0.85 -15.26 -6.41
N ALA A 63 0.04 -14.26 -6.45
CA ALA A 63 0.65 -13.69 -5.26
C ALA A 63 -0.41 -13.14 -4.29
N TRP A 64 -1.41 -12.42 -4.79
CA TRP A 64 -2.51 -11.88 -3.99
C TRP A 64 -3.27 -12.98 -3.25
N VAL A 65 -3.64 -14.08 -3.93
CA VAL A 65 -4.31 -15.22 -3.30
C VAL A 65 -3.43 -15.88 -2.23
N GLN A 66 -2.11 -15.94 -2.46
CA GLN A 66 -1.16 -16.48 -1.48
C GLN A 66 -1.04 -15.63 -0.22
N PHE A 67 -0.98 -14.30 -0.37
CA PHE A 67 -0.88 -13.37 0.75
C PHE A 67 -2.23 -13.07 1.42
N TYR A 68 -3.34 -13.49 0.82
CA TYR A 68 -4.68 -13.28 1.32
C TYR A 68 -5.31 -14.60 1.80
N PRO A 69 -5.13 -15.00 3.08
CA PRO A 69 -5.54 -16.31 3.60
C PRO A 69 -7.08 -16.53 3.71
N GLY A 70 -7.91 -15.79 2.98
CA GLY A 70 -9.36 -15.93 3.00
C GLY A 70 -10.04 -15.15 4.14
N PRO A 71 -11.38 -15.23 4.25
CA PRO A 71 -12.16 -14.25 5.00
C PRO A 71 -11.95 -14.40 6.51
N GLN A 72 -11.02 -13.62 7.02
CA GLN A 72 -11.05 -13.21 8.41
C GLN A 72 -12.11 -12.13 8.56
N LYS A 73 -12.81 -12.14 9.70
CA LYS A 73 -13.65 -11.02 10.10
C LYS A 73 -12.79 -9.75 10.00
N VAL A 74 -13.28 -8.73 9.30
CA VAL A 74 -12.56 -7.45 9.17
C VAL A 74 -13.13 -6.48 10.19
N GLU A 75 -12.36 -6.18 11.22
CA GLU A 75 -12.74 -5.18 12.22
C GLU A 75 -12.43 -3.75 11.76
N LEU A 76 -11.50 -3.57 10.81
CA LEU A 76 -11.13 -2.25 10.32
C LEU A 76 -10.81 -2.23 8.82
N VAL A 77 -11.46 -1.32 8.10
CA VAL A 77 -11.10 -0.93 6.73
C VAL A 77 -10.42 0.43 6.76
N ALA A 78 -9.20 0.50 6.26
CA ALA A 78 -8.28 1.63 6.40
C ALA A 78 -7.79 2.09 5.03
N ILE A 79 -8.34 3.18 4.50
CA ILE A 79 -8.02 3.67 3.14
C ILE A 79 -7.24 4.97 3.20
N GLY A 80 -6.20 5.05 2.35
CA GLY A 80 -5.52 6.30 2.06
C GLY A 80 -4.36 6.60 2.98
N SER A 81 -3.44 5.67 3.22
CA SER A 81 -2.19 5.95 3.94
C SER A 81 -1.07 6.36 2.97
N PRO A 82 -0.53 7.59 3.02
CA PRO A 82 -0.84 8.65 3.99
C PRO A 82 -2.11 9.44 3.65
N HIS A 83 -2.46 9.59 2.36
CA HIS A 83 -3.66 10.32 1.91
C HIS A 83 -4.28 9.72 0.64
N ALA A 84 -5.57 9.40 0.68
CA ALA A 84 -6.37 9.04 -0.50
C ALA A 84 -6.52 10.24 -1.46
N LEU A 85 -6.57 9.93 -2.74
CA LEU A 85 -6.84 10.88 -3.82
C LEU A 85 -8.34 11.18 -3.92
N ALA A 86 -8.68 12.33 -4.51
CA ALA A 86 -10.07 12.72 -4.72
C ALA A 86 -10.86 11.69 -5.56
N ALA A 87 -10.21 11.07 -6.55
CA ALA A 87 -10.83 10.02 -7.37
C ALA A 87 -11.15 8.76 -6.55
N GLU A 88 -10.25 8.35 -5.65
CA GLU A 88 -10.47 7.21 -4.76
C GLU A 88 -11.62 7.47 -3.78
N CYS A 89 -11.71 8.68 -3.22
CA CYS A 89 -12.83 9.06 -2.35
C CYS A 89 -14.18 9.02 -3.08
N ARG A 90 -14.24 9.47 -4.35
CA ARG A 90 -15.45 9.38 -5.18
C ARG A 90 -15.83 7.93 -5.46
N MET A 91 -14.87 7.14 -5.92
CA MET A 91 -15.06 5.71 -6.18
C MET A 91 -15.58 4.97 -4.95
N LEU A 92 -14.98 5.22 -3.77
CA LEU A 92 -15.44 4.61 -2.53
C LEU A 92 -16.85 5.06 -2.15
N ALA A 93 -17.16 6.35 -2.29
CA ALA A 93 -18.51 6.87 -2.01
C ALA A 93 -19.57 6.22 -2.91
N ASP A 94 -19.26 6.01 -4.19
CA ASP A 94 -20.13 5.31 -5.13
C ASP A 94 -20.28 3.83 -4.79
N LEU A 95 -19.20 3.18 -4.36
CA LEU A 95 -19.24 1.81 -3.88
C LEU A 95 -19.98 1.64 -2.55
N ILE A 96 -20.25 2.68 -1.77
CA ILE A 96 -21.00 2.51 -0.51
C ILE A 96 -22.33 3.25 -0.49
N ASP A 97 -22.74 3.78 -1.64
CA ASP A 97 -23.99 4.53 -1.75
C ASP A 97 -25.20 3.67 -1.36
N GLY A 98 -26.05 4.22 -0.49
CA GLY A 98 -27.20 3.50 0.05
C GLY A 98 -26.85 2.30 0.95
N ARG A 99 -25.56 2.04 1.22
CA ARG A 99 -25.09 0.97 2.11
C ARG A 99 -24.60 1.56 3.44
N ARG A 100 -24.59 0.71 4.47
CA ARG A 100 -24.00 1.02 5.78
C ARG A 100 -22.79 0.12 6.02
N ILE A 101 -21.80 0.64 6.73
CA ILE A 101 -20.70 -0.17 7.24
C ILE A 101 -21.29 -1.25 8.16
N ALA A 102 -20.78 -2.48 8.02
CA ALA A 102 -21.25 -3.63 8.77
C ALA A 102 -21.00 -3.46 10.29
N GLU A 103 -21.89 -4.03 11.09
CA GLU A 103 -21.72 -4.04 12.54
C GLU A 103 -20.42 -4.76 12.93
N GLY A 104 -19.65 -4.17 13.85
CA GLY A 104 -18.36 -4.69 14.26
C GLY A 104 -17.20 -4.38 13.31
N THR A 105 -17.43 -3.59 12.25
CA THR A 105 -16.40 -3.06 11.36
C THR A 105 -16.30 -1.55 11.47
N ALA A 106 -15.10 -1.02 11.65
CA ALA A 106 -14.78 0.40 11.48
C ALA A 106 -14.29 0.65 10.06
N ALA A 107 -14.59 1.83 9.50
CA ALA A 107 -14.02 2.27 8.23
C ALA A 107 -13.42 3.66 8.41
N ILE A 108 -12.15 3.83 8.05
CA ILE A 108 -11.41 5.09 8.16
C ILE A 108 -10.86 5.45 6.79
N VAL A 109 -11.14 6.67 6.33
CA VAL A 109 -10.58 7.24 5.11
C VAL A 109 -9.77 8.48 5.45
N THR A 110 -8.48 8.44 5.15
CA THR A 110 -7.56 9.56 5.38
C THR A 110 -7.20 10.27 4.07
N PHE A 111 -7.20 11.60 4.04
CA PHE A 111 -6.81 12.40 2.87
C PHE A 111 -6.15 13.73 3.25
N GLY A 112 -5.48 14.38 2.30
CA GLY A 112 -4.83 15.67 2.52
C GLY A 112 -5.79 16.87 2.44
N ARG A 113 -5.39 18.02 2.97
CA ARG A 113 -6.15 19.29 2.89
C ARG A 113 -6.64 19.61 1.48
N GLY A 114 -5.76 19.53 0.47
CA GLY A 114 -6.15 19.85 -0.91
C GLY A 114 -7.27 18.95 -1.46
N VAL A 115 -7.30 17.68 -1.05
CA VAL A 115 -8.38 16.75 -1.43
C VAL A 115 -9.67 17.11 -0.70
N ARG A 116 -9.60 17.43 0.59
CA ARG A 116 -10.75 17.93 1.34
C ARG A 116 -11.36 19.15 0.67
N ASP A 117 -10.53 20.15 0.37
CA ASP A 117 -11.00 21.42 -0.17
C ASP A 117 -11.63 21.21 -1.56
N ARG A 118 -11.05 20.32 -2.37
CA ARG A 118 -11.63 19.91 -3.67
C ARG A 118 -12.97 19.21 -3.54
N LEU A 119 -13.13 18.32 -2.55
CA LEU A 119 -14.36 17.53 -2.39
C LEU A 119 -15.42 18.24 -1.54
N THR A 120 -15.11 19.39 -0.95
CA THR A 120 -16.06 20.18 -0.16
C THR A 120 -17.20 20.66 -1.07
N GLY A 121 -18.44 20.32 -0.71
CA GLY A 121 -19.63 20.67 -1.50
C GLY A 121 -19.94 19.72 -2.66
N GLU A 122 -19.04 18.78 -3.00
CA GLU A 122 -19.31 17.77 -4.04
C GLU A 122 -20.15 16.59 -3.53
N GLY A 123 -20.14 16.32 -2.21
CA GLY A 123 -20.95 15.28 -1.57
C GLY A 123 -20.28 13.92 -1.23
N PRO A 124 -19.18 13.45 -1.88
CA PRO A 124 -18.59 12.15 -1.57
C PRO A 124 -18.24 11.98 -0.10
N LEU A 125 -17.63 12.99 0.53
CA LEU A 125 -17.27 12.93 1.95
C LEU A 125 -18.49 12.77 2.86
N ALA A 126 -19.59 13.46 2.54
CA ALA A 126 -20.84 13.37 3.29
C ALA A 126 -21.49 11.99 3.13
N ARG A 127 -21.46 11.41 1.92
CA ARG A 127 -21.93 10.04 1.67
C ARG A 127 -21.12 9.01 2.45
N LEU A 128 -19.78 9.16 2.46
CA LEU A 128 -18.90 8.30 3.24
C LEU A 128 -19.23 8.34 4.74
N GLN A 129 -19.47 9.54 5.28
CA GLN A 129 -19.86 9.74 6.67
C GLN A 129 -21.26 9.17 6.96
N ALA A 130 -22.23 9.35 6.05
CA ALA A 130 -23.59 8.85 6.21
C ALA A 130 -23.67 7.32 6.28
N SER A 131 -22.77 6.62 5.58
CA SER A 131 -22.63 5.16 5.68
C SER A 131 -22.06 4.68 7.02
N GLY A 132 -21.59 5.58 7.89
CA GLY A 132 -20.94 5.27 9.17
C GLY A 132 -19.40 5.24 9.09
N GLY A 133 -18.81 5.64 7.95
CA GLY A 133 -17.36 5.75 7.81
C GLY A 133 -16.80 6.98 8.52
N GLN A 134 -15.68 6.80 9.21
CA GLN A 134 -14.89 7.89 9.76
C GLN A 134 -14.03 8.51 8.67
N VAL A 135 -14.05 9.83 8.59
CA VAL A 135 -13.34 10.59 7.55
C VAL A 135 -12.43 11.61 8.23
N GLY A 136 -11.12 11.53 7.96
CA GLY A 136 -10.10 12.34 8.63
C GLY A 136 -9.14 13.03 7.66
N ALA A 137 -8.94 14.34 7.81
CA ALA A 137 -7.94 15.07 7.04
C ALA A 137 -6.58 15.09 7.75
N ASN A 138 -5.50 14.90 6.99
CA ASN A 138 -4.09 15.03 7.42
C ASN A 138 -3.59 14.05 8.47
N LEU A 139 -4.20 12.88 8.59
CA LEU A 139 -3.70 11.81 9.44
C LEU A 139 -2.91 10.81 8.60
N CYS A 140 -1.64 10.58 8.96
CA CYS A 140 -0.90 9.43 8.47
C CYS A 140 -1.22 8.24 9.38
N TRP A 141 -1.48 7.06 8.81
CA TRP A 141 -1.74 5.85 9.61
C TRP A 141 -0.65 5.54 10.62
N CYS A 142 0.63 5.78 10.27
CA CYS A 142 1.76 5.58 11.17
C CYS A 142 1.75 6.50 12.40
N SER A 143 0.85 7.49 12.45
CA SER A 143 0.69 8.44 13.55
C SER A 143 -0.69 8.34 14.21
N LEU A 144 -1.52 7.35 13.83
CA LEU A 144 -2.80 7.10 14.48
C LEU A 144 -2.53 6.39 15.81
N THR A 145 -2.81 7.09 16.91
CA THR A 145 -2.83 6.49 18.24
C THR A 145 -4.26 6.08 18.60
N GLU A 146 -4.39 5.24 19.63
CA GLU A 146 -5.66 5.06 20.33
C GLU A 146 -6.25 6.45 20.69
N PRO A 147 -7.57 6.66 20.55
CA PRO A 147 -8.63 5.69 20.25
C PRO A 147 -9.05 5.64 18.77
N VAL A 148 -8.29 6.23 17.85
CA VAL A 148 -8.64 6.24 16.41
C VAL A 148 -8.52 4.85 15.80
N LEU A 149 -7.54 4.06 16.27
CA LEU A 149 -7.53 2.62 16.07
C LEU A 149 -8.44 1.97 17.13
N PRO A 150 -9.52 1.25 16.76
CA PRO A 150 -10.32 0.55 17.75
C PRO A 150 -9.48 -0.51 18.47
N LEU A 151 -9.52 -0.51 19.80
CA LEU A 151 -8.71 -1.39 20.67
C LEU A 151 -8.88 -2.89 20.41
N ALA A 152 -10.04 -3.30 19.89
CA ALA A 152 -10.37 -4.69 19.60
C ALA A 152 -10.05 -5.09 18.14
N THR A 153 -9.33 -4.26 17.38
CA THR A 153 -9.00 -4.55 15.99
C THR A 153 -7.93 -5.63 15.90
N CYS A 154 -8.29 -6.79 15.37
CA CYS A 154 -7.34 -7.88 15.10
C CYS A 154 -6.99 -7.95 13.61
N THR A 155 -7.94 -7.70 12.73
CA THR A 155 -7.75 -7.77 11.28
C THR A 155 -8.06 -6.42 10.62
N VAL A 156 -7.10 -5.94 9.84
CA VAL A 156 -7.18 -4.69 9.08
C VAL A 156 -7.15 -4.98 7.58
N MET A 157 -8.06 -4.38 6.83
CA MET A 157 -8.00 -4.30 5.38
C MET A 157 -7.53 -2.89 4.98
N THR A 158 -6.49 -2.79 4.17
CA THR A 158 -5.94 -1.49 3.76
C THR A 158 -5.40 -1.51 2.33
N ASN A 159 -5.46 -0.37 1.65
CA ASN A 159 -4.78 -0.15 0.37
C ASN A 159 -3.35 0.39 0.55
N SER A 160 -2.79 0.31 1.77
CA SER A 160 -1.45 0.78 2.11
C SER A 160 -0.44 -0.35 2.20
N GLY A 161 0.63 -0.27 1.41
CA GLY A 161 1.78 -1.18 1.55
C GLY A 161 2.55 -1.07 2.87
N LYS A 162 2.29 -0.04 3.70
CA LYS A 162 3.01 0.16 4.97
C LYS A 162 2.57 -0.78 6.10
N HIS A 163 1.43 -1.45 5.93
CA HIS A 163 0.84 -2.34 6.94
C HIS A 163 0.58 -3.74 6.37
N ALA A 164 1.18 -4.07 5.22
CA ALA A 164 1.20 -5.42 4.68
C ALA A 164 2.26 -6.21 5.48
N HIS A 165 1.82 -6.86 6.57
CA HIS A 165 2.64 -7.69 7.45
C HIS A 165 1.96 -9.04 7.68
#